data_AF-A0A3D5ISN1-F1
#
_entry.id   AF-A0A3D5ISN1-F1
#
_cell.length_a   1.000
_cell.length_b   1.000
_cell.length_c   1.000
_cell.angle_alpha   90.00
_cell.angle_beta   90.00
_cell.angle_gamma   90.00
#
_symmetry.space_group_name_H-M   'P 1'
#
loop_
_entity.id
_entity.type
_entity.pdbx_description
1 polymer ?
#
loop_
_entity_poly.entity_id
_entity_poly.type
_entity_poly.pdbx_seq_one_letter_code
_entity_poly.pdbx_strand_id
1 'polypeptide(L)' 'MSDQDDNKLITERRAKLAILREAGNPFINDFKPANLAQDIINDYDGFSKEELEGKNIE' A
#
# COMPACT_ATOMS: atom_id res chain seq x y z
N MET A 1 14.43 0.72 20.25
CA MET A 1 13.28 -0.20 20.16
C MET A 1 13.68 -1.46 20.92
N SER A 2 12.83 -1.94 21.82
CA SER A 2 13.14 -3.10 22.66
C SER A 2 12.88 -4.38 21.86
N ASP A 3 13.80 -5.35 21.92
CA ASP A 3 13.68 -6.64 21.23
C ASP A 3 12.36 -7.38 21.56
N GLN A 4 11.73 -7.08 22.70
CA GLN A 4 10.42 -7.63 23.07
C GLN A 4 9.26 -7.11 22.21
N ASP A 5 9.31 -5.84 21.78
CA ASP A 5 8.26 -5.27 20.94
C ASP A 5 8.36 -5.78 19.50
N ASP A 6 9.58 -6.00 19.02
CA ASP A 6 9.83 -6.63 17.71
C ASP A 6 9.30 -8.07 17.67
N ASN A 7 9.52 -8.83 18.75
CA ASN A 7 8.99 -10.20 18.87
C ASN A 7 7.46 -10.26 18.89
N LYS A 8 6.79 -9.26 19.50
CA LYS A 8 5.32 -9.14 19.45
C LYS A 8 4.85 -8.85 18.02
N LEU A 9 5.46 -7.89 17.33
CA LEU A 9 5.12 -7.55 15.95
C LEU A 9 5.32 -8.72 14.99
N ILE A 10 6.39 -9.51 15.15
CA ILE A 10 6.63 -10.71 14.36
C ILE A 10 5.52 -11.75 14.59
N THR A 11 5.11 -11.94 15.84
CA THR A 11 4.04 -12.89 16.20
C THR A 11 2.72 -12.50 15.55
N GLU A 12 2.35 -11.22 15.61
CA GLU A 12 1.13 -10.71 14.96
C GLU A 12 1.17 -10.84 13.43
N ARG A 13 2.30 -10.50 12.80
CA ARG A 13 2.48 -10.66 11.34
C ARG A 13 2.32 -12.11 10.90
N ARG A 14 2.86 -13.06 11.68
CA ARG A 14 2.72 -14.50 11.41
C ARG A 14 1.29 -14.98 11.56
N ALA A 15 0.57 -14.51 12.59
CA ALA A 15 -0.84 -14.84 12.80
C ALA A 15 -1.71 -14.34 11.62
N LYS A 16 -1.51 -13.08 11.18
CA LYS A 16 -2.21 -12.53 10.00
C LYS A 16 -1.90 -13.31 8.73
N LEU A 17 -0.65 -13.71 8.52
CA LEU A 17 -0.26 -14.52 7.36
C LEU A 17 -0.87 -15.92 7.38
N ALA A 18 -1.06 -16.53 8.56
CA ALA A 18 -1.73 -17.83 8.68
C ALA A 18 -3.19 -17.75 8.19
N ILE A 19 -3.93 -16.71 8.60
CA ILE A 19 -5.30 -16.46 8.14
C ILE A 19 -5.35 -16.30 6.61
N LEU A 20 -4.41 -15.55 6.03
CA LEU A 20 -4.34 -15.37 4.57
C LEU A 20 -4.05 -16.68 3.81
N ARG A 21 -3.31 -17.62 4.42
CA ARG A 21 -3.05 -18.95 3.84
C ARG A 21 -4.26 -19.87 3.88
N GLU A 22 -5.11 -19.75 4.90
CA GLU A 22 -6.38 -20.50 4.96
C GLU A 22 -7.34 -20.06 3.85
N ALA A 23 -7.30 -18.78 3.47
CA ALA A 23 -8.10 -18.23 2.38
C ALA A 23 -7.59 -18.59 0.97
N GLY A 24 -6.35 -19.09 0.83
CA GLY A 24 -5.76 -19.46 -0.46
C GLY A 24 -4.30 -19.06 -0.60
N ASN A 25 -3.90 -18.57 -1.78
CA ASN A 25 -2.54 -18.07 -2.01
C ASN A 25 -2.38 -16.65 -1.39
N PRO A 26 -1.58 -16.47 -0.32
CA PRO A 26 -1.39 -15.17 0.31
C PRO A 26 -0.50 -14.22 -0.50
N PHE A 27 0.23 -14.73 -1.50
CA PHE A 27 1.15 -13.96 -2.34
C PHE A 27 0.63 -13.92 -3.77
N ILE A 28 -0.45 -13.16 -3.98
CA ILE A 28 -1.03 -12.89 -5.29
C ILE A 28 -0.11 -11.97 -6.11
N ASN A 29 -0.06 -12.21 -7.42
CA ASN A 29 0.72 -11.43 -8.38
C ASN A 29 -0.15 -11.01 -9.57
N ASP A 30 -1.39 -10.63 -9.28
CA ASP A 30 -2.39 -10.16 -10.24
C ASP A 30 -2.41 -8.62 -10.35
N PHE A 31 -1.99 -7.93 -9.29
CA PHE A 31 -1.95 -6.47 -9.25
C PHE A 31 -0.97 -5.89 -10.26
N LYS A 32 -1.45 -4.93 -11.05
CA LYS A 32 -0.65 -4.13 -11.98
C LYS A 32 -0.82 -2.66 -11.62
N PRO A 33 0.22 -1.97 -11.13
CA PRO A 33 0.14 -0.54 -10.87
C PRO A 33 -0.04 0.22 -12.19
N ALA A 34 -0.98 1.17 -12.21
CA ALA A 34 -1.22 2.04 -13.36
C ALA A 34 -0.25 3.24 -13.39
N ASN A 35 0.07 3.78 -12.21
CA ASN A 35 0.85 5.02 -12.06
C ASN A 35 1.95 4.83 -11.01
N LEU A 36 3.07 5.55 -11.16
CA LEU A 36 4.13 5.61 -10.16
C LEU A 36 3.99 6.88 -9.31
N ALA A 37 4.35 6.79 -8.03
CA ALA A 37 4.27 7.93 -7.11
C ALA A 37 5.07 9.14 -7.59
N GLN A 38 6.25 8.91 -8.20
CA GLN A 38 7.09 9.99 -8.72
C GLN A 38 6.40 10.74 -9.87
N ASP A 39 5.74 10.01 -10.77
CA ASP A 39 5.04 10.61 -11.91
C ASP A 39 3.86 11.44 -11.42
N ILE A 40 3.10 10.92 -10.45
CA ILE A 40 1.98 11.65 -9.84
C ILE A 40 2.48 12.96 -9.20
N ILE A 41 3.58 12.93 -8.45
CA ILE A 41 4.11 14.15 -7.82
C ILE A 41 4.59 15.14 -8.88
N ASN A 42 5.35 14.67 -9.88
CA ASN A 42 5.86 15.55 -10.94
C ASN A 42 4.71 16.24 -11.71
N ASP A 43 3.65 15.50 -12.00
CA ASP A 43 2.55 15.97 -12.82
C ASP A 43 1.51 16.76 -12.02
N TYR A 44 1.41 16.55 -10.70
CA TYR A 44 0.28 17.06 -9.90
C TYR A 44 0.61 17.84 -8.61
N ASP A 45 1.86 17.86 -8.13
CA ASP A 45 2.22 18.48 -6.84
C ASP A 45 1.99 20.01 -6.80
N GLY A 46 2.00 20.66 -7.98
CA GLY A 46 1.79 22.11 -8.10
C GLY A 46 0.34 22.58 -8.13
N PHE A 47 -0.64 21.68 -8.13
CA PHE A 47 -2.05 22.05 -8.28
C PHE A 47 -2.77 22.19 -6.94
N SER A 48 -3.69 23.15 -6.85
CA SER A 48 -4.62 23.24 -5.72
C SER A 48 -5.65 22.12 -5.77
N LYS A 49 -6.36 21.91 -4.66
CA LYS A 49 -7.42 20.91 -4.56
C LYS A 49 -8.51 21.11 -5.62
N GLU A 50 -8.92 22.36 -5.81
CA GLU A 50 -9.96 22.74 -6.77
C GLU A 50 -9.50 22.49 -8.22
N GLU A 51 -8.21 22.70 -8.51
CA GLU A 51 -7.62 22.45 -9.83
C GLU A 51 -7.49 20.96 -10.14
N LEU A 52 -7.21 20.12 -9.14
CA LEU A 52 -7.18 18.66 -9.29
C LEU A 52 -8.59 18.08 -9.50
N GLU A 53 -9.59 18.58 -8.77
CA GLU A 53 -11.00 18.17 -8.93
C GLU A 53 -11.52 18.47 -10.35
N GLY A 54 -11.12 19.60 -10.95
CA GLY A 54 -11.50 19.98 -12.31
C GLY A 54 -10.83 19.15 -13.41
N LYS A 55 -9.68 18.52 -13.14
CA LYS A 55 -8.90 17.77 -14.14
C LYS A 55 -9.45 16.38 -14.47
N ASN A 56 -10.42 15.86 -13.72
CA ASN A 56 -11.10 14.57 -13.97
C ASN A 56 -10.10 13.44 -14.30
N ILE A 57 -9.15 13.21 -13.40
CA ILE A 57 -8.06 12.23 -13.56
C ILE A 57 -8.59 10.85 -13.12
N GLU A 58 -8.35 9.79 -13.92
CA GLU A 58 -8.70 8.38 -13.62
C GLU A 58 -7.66 7.66 -12.75
#